data_AF-A0AAP3A8C7-F1
#
_entry.id   AF-A0AAP3A8C7-F1
#
_cell.length_a   1.000
_cell.length_b   1.000
_cell.length_c   1.000
_cell.angle_alpha   90.00
_cell.angle_beta   90.00
_cell.angle_gamma   90.00
#
_symmetry.space_group_name_H-M   'P 1'
#
loop_
_entity.id
_entity.type
_entity.pdbx_description
1 polymer ?
#
loop_
_entity_poly.entity_id
_entity_poly.type
_entity_poly.pdbx_seq_one_letter_code
_entity_poly.pdbx_strand_id
1 'polypeptide(L)' 'VDSDPKLAAEAIMKLVNSENPPLRLILGSLVYDLAVENAEKRIFTWKEWESVSRSSEHGIPAPEGYGIIEE' A
#
# COMPACT_ATOMS: atom_id res chain seq x y z
N VAL A 1 -10.48 26.35 0.01
CA VAL A 1 -9.49 27.19 -0.69
C VAL A 1 -9.12 26.47 -1.94
N ASP A 2 -9.28 27.14 -3.08
CA ASP A 2 -8.88 26.59 -4.37
C ASP A 2 -7.41 26.93 -4.63
N SER A 3 -6.72 26.06 -5.36
CA SER A 3 -5.31 26.25 -5.74
C SER A 3 -5.19 26.41 -7.25
N ASP A 4 -4.20 27.20 -7.68
CA ASP A 4 -3.92 27.39 -9.10
C ASP A 4 -3.55 26.04 -9.75
N PRO A 5 -4.22 25.63 -10.85
CA PRO A 5 -3.92 24.37 -11.54
C PRO A 5 -2.48 24.27 -12.04
N LYS A 6 -1.76 25.39 -12.24
CA LYS A 6 -0.35 25.39 -12.60
C LYS A 6 0.52 24.67 -11.57
N LEU A 7 0.19 24.79 -10.28
CA LEU A 7 0.93 24.11 -9.21
C LEU A 7 0.81 22.58 -9.31
N ALA A 8 -0.37 22.09 -9.68
CA ALA A 8 -0.59 20.66 -9.91
C ALA A 8 0.20 20.17 -11.13
N ALA A 9 0.20 20.94 -12.22
CA ALA A 9 0.99 20.61 -13.42
C ALA A 9 2.49 20.55 -13.11
N GLU A 10 3.03 21.51 -12.35
CA GLU A 10 4.43 21.52 -11.93
C GLU A 10 4.79 20.30 -11.06
N ALA A 11 3.92 19.91 -10.12
CA ALA A 11 4.12 18.71 -9.31
C ALA A 11 4.15 17.43 -10.15
N ILE A 12 3.28 17.31 -11.15
CA ILE A 12 3.25 16.18 -12.07
C ILE A 12 4.52 16.15 -12.94
N MET A 13 4.98 17.30 -13.45
CA MET A 13 6.22 17.32 -14.23
C MET A 13 7.45 16.92 -13.40
N LYS A 14 7.49 17.26 -12.11
CA LYS A 14 8.52 16.75 -11.18
C LYS A 14 8.44 15.23 -11.01
N LEU A 15 7.23 14.67 -10.89
CA LEU A 15 7.03 13.22 -10.81
C LEU A 15 7.54 12.51 -12.08
N VAL A 16 7.16 13.01 -13.27
CA VAL A 16 7.56 12.44 -14.57
C VAL A 16 9.09 12.44 -14.74
N ASN A 17 9.76 13.47 -14.24
CA ASN A 17 11.22 13.60 -14.33
C ASN A 17 11.98 12.86 -13.22
N SER A 18 11.30 12.14 -12.32
CA SER A 18 11.96 11.38 -11.25
C SER A 18 12.52 10.06 -11.77
N GLU A 19 13.76 9.71 -11.39
CA GLU A 19 14.37 8.42 -11.75
C GLU A 19 13.65 7.21 -11.13
N ASN A 20 13.02 7.39 -9.96
CA ASN A 20 12.27 6.35 -9.27
C ASN A 20 10.95 6.92 -8.73
N PRO A 21 9.94 7.12 -9.61
CA PRO A 21 8.68 7.73 -9.21
C PRO A 21 7.87 6.78 -8.32
N PRO A 22 7.14 7.30 -7.32
CA PRO A 22 6.20 6.50 -6.56
C PRO A 22 5.06 5.98 -7.44
N LEU A 23 4.47 4.83 -7.05
CA LEU A 23 3.26 4.29 -7.69
C LEU A 23 2.04 5.20 -7.57
N ARG A 24 1.99 6.03 -6.52
CA ARG A 24 0.86 6.92 -6.21
C ARG A 24 1.38 8.25 -5.67
N LEU A 25 0.83 9.35 -6.20
CA LEU A 25 1.09 10.71 -5.73
C LEU A 25 -0.24 11.36 -5.32
N ILE A 26 -0.26 12.03 -4.17
CA ILE A 26 -1.41 12.80 -3.70
C ILE A 26 -1.10 14.29 -3.88
N LEU A 27 -2.03 15.03 -4.45
CA LEU A 27 -1.93 16.47 -4.67
C LEU A 27 -2.90 17.20 -3.75
N GLY A 28 -2.38 18.08 -2.90
CA GLY A 28 -3.15 18.89 -1.95
C GLY A 28 -2.96 18.45 -0.49
N SER A 29 -2.71 19.43 0.39
CA SER A 29 -2.30 19.19 1.77
C SER A 29 -3.35 18.47 2.61
N LEU A 30 -4.61 18.95 2.60
CA LEU A 30 -5.66 18.33 3.42
C LEU A 30 -5.90 16.86 3.03
N VAL A 31 -5.94 16.57 1.73
CA VAL A 31 -6.18 15.20 1.24
C VAL A 31 -4.99 14.31 1.56
N TYR A 32 -3.77 14.84 1.50
CA TYR A 32 -2.56 14.16 1.94
C TYR A 32 -2.65 13.79 3.43
N ASP A 33 -2.94 14.74 4.31
CA ASP A 33 -3.00 14.52 5.75
C ASP A 33 -4.05 13.44 6.10
N LEU A 34 -5.25 13.54 5.50
CA LEU A 34 -6.31 12.55 5.70
C LEU A 34 -5.95 11.15 5.18
N ALA A 35 -5.25 11.07 4.05
CA ALA A 35 -4.81 9.79 3.49
C ALA A 35 -3.77 9.10 4.38
N VAL A 36 -2.81 9.88 4.91
CA VAL A 36 -1.81 9.39 5.86
C VAL A 36 -2.49 8.92 7.15
N GLU A 37 -3.34 9.76 7.75
CA GLU A 37 -4.09 9.41 8.97
C GLU A 37 -4.93 8.14 8.78
N ASN A 38 -5.59 8.00 7.62
CA ASN A 38 -6.39 6.80 7.33
C ASN A 38 -5.52 5.55 7.17
N ALA A 39 -4.36 5.65 6.51
CA ALA A 39 -3.44 4.54 6.37
C ALA A 39 -2.88 4.11 7.74
N GLU A 40 -2.53 5.06 8.60
CA GLU A 40 -2.07 4.80 9.97
C GLU A 40 -3.15 4.10 10.79
N LYS A 41 -4.41 4.55 10.71
CA LYS A 41 -5.55 3.89 11.38
C LYS A 41 -5.72 2.44 10.92
N ARG A 42 -5.58 2.16 9.61
CA ARG A 42 -5.64 0.78 9.09
C ARG A 42 -4.52 -0.08 9.65
N ILE A 43 -3.29 0.44 9.66
CA ILE A 43 -2.13 -0.25 10.23
C ILE A 43 -2.35 -0.52 11.72
N PHE A 44 -2.87 0.45 12.47
CA PHE A 44 -3.21 0.29 13.87
C PHE A 44 -4.23 -0.85 14.07
N THR A 45 -5.33 -0.85 13.30
CA THR A 45 -6.32 -1.94 13.35
C THR A 45 -5.70 -3.30 13.04
N TRP A 46 -4.80 -3.41 12.06
CA TRP A 46 -4.13 -4.67 11.75
C TRP A 46 -3.21 -5.15 12.86
N LYS A 47 -2.52 -4.23 13.54
CA LYS A 47 -1.66 -4.55 14.69
C LYS A 47 -2.47 -5.06 15.88
N GLU A 48 -3.62 -4.43 16.18
CA GLU A 48 -4.53 -4.89 17.23
C GLU A 48 -5.01 -6.35 17.02
N TRP A 49 -5.14 -6.77 15.76
CA TRP A 49 -5.58 -8.11 15.36
C TRP A 49 -4.43 -9.05 14.97
N GLU A 50 -3.18 -8.70 15.30
CA GLU A 50 -2.00 -9.47 14.89
C GLU A 50 -2.08 -10.93 15.35
N SER A 51 -2.51 -11.18 16.59
CA SER A 51 -2.61 -12.54 17.14
C SER A 51 -3.61 -13.42 16.36
N VAL A 52 -4.75 -12.85 15.95
CA VAL A 52 -5.76 -13.53 15.15
C VAL A 52 -5.25 -13.80 13.74
N SER A 53 -4.56 -12.84 13.14
CA SER A 53 -3.95 -13.02 11.82
C SER A 53 -2.94 -14.17 11.84
N ARG A 54 -2.01 -14.15 12.81
CA ARG A 54 -0.94 -15.15 12.92
C ARG A 54 -1.42 -16.52 13.37
N SER A 55 -2.52 -16.62 14.11
CA SER A 55 -3.06 -17.93 14.51
C SER A 55 -3.58 -18.76 13.35
N SER A 56 -3.80 -18.15 12.17
CA SER A 56 -4.17 -18.85 10.95
C SER A 56 -3.00 -19.58 10.27
N GLU A 57 -1.76 -19.29 10.66
CA GLU A 57 -0.57 -19.88 10.06
C GLU A 57 -0.13 -21.12 10.87
N HIS A 58 -0.40 -22.29 10.32
CA HIS A 58 0.15 -23.55 10.80
C HIS A 58 0.67 -24.37 9.63
N GLY A 59 1.98 -24.65 9.63
CA GLY A 59 2.59 -25.49 8.60
C GLY A 59 2.06 -26.91 8.69
N ILE A 60 1.40 -27.36 7.62
CA ILE A 60 1.03 -28.77 7.44
C ILE A 60 1.89 -29.39 6.33
N PRO A 61 2.11 -30.71 6.34
CA PRO A 61 2.75 -31.39 5.23
C PRO A 61 2.00 -31.11 3.92
N ALA A 62 2.74 -31.05 2.80
CA ALA A 62 2.10 -31.03 1.49
C ALA A 62 1.20 -32.28 1.34
N PRO A 63 0.07 -32.18 0.64
CA PRO A 63 -0.78 -33.33 0.36
C PRO A 63 0.00 -34.45 -0.32
N GLU A 64 -0.39 -35.70 -0.06
CA GLU A 64 0.18 -36.86 -0.75
C GLU A 64 0.07 -36.67 -2.28
N GLY A 65 1.17 -36.88 -2.99
CA GLY A 65 1.25 -36.69 -4.45
C GLY A 65 1.51 -35.25 -4.92
N TYR A 66 1.56 -34.25 -4.04
CA TYR A 66 1.85 -32.87 -4.43
C TYR A 66 3.29 -32.75 -4.96
N GLY A 67 3.43 -32.37 -6.24
CA GLY A 67 4.74 -32.25 -6.90
C GLY A 67 5.27 -33.53 -7.53
N ILE A 68 4.49 -34.63 -7.53
CA ILE A 68 4.80 -35.78 -8.38
C ILE A 68 4.41 -35.41 -9.82
N ILE A 69 5.40 -35.42 -10.72
CA ILE A 69 5.19 -35.36 -12.16
C ILE A 69 5.20 -36.82 -12.61
N GLU A 70 4.06 -37.36 -13.02
CA GLU A 70 4.03 -38.69 -13.65
C GLU A 70 4.74 -38.59 -15.01
N GLU A 71 5.73 -39.47 -15.22
CA GLU A 71 6.55 -39.57 -16.43
C GLU A 71 5.86 -40.40 -17.52
#